data_AF-A0A966K7S5-F1
#
_entry.id   AF-A0A966K7S5-F1
#
_cell.length_a   1.000
_cell.length_b   1.000
_cell.length_c   1.000
_cell.angle_alpha   90.00
_cell.angle_beta   90.00
_cell.angle_gamma   90.00
#
_symmetry.space_group_name_H-M   'P 1'
#
loop_
_entity.id
_entity.type
_entity.pdbx_description
1 polymer ?
#
loop_
_entity_poly.entity_id
_entity_poly.type
_entity_poly.pdbx_seq_one_letter_code
_entity_poly.pdbx_strand_id
1 'polypeptide(L)'
;MALIDEEIEKPSEIEAEEQKQIQEEVTPEPEVPKIPEKYSGKSLEDIVKMHQEAEKLIGRQAQEVGEMRKLADQLIQQNLNKEQPVAKQETEIDFFEDPKTAVQKAVETHPDIIAAREAAQQFKKMQTQQLLQQKHPDFAEVVGDGEFQEWVKASPIRLNMFAMADSQYDFQAADELLSTFKQIPAKDD
;
A
#
# COMPACT_ATOMS: atom_id res chain seq x y z
N MET A 1 -57.13 7.79 88.02
CA MET A 1 -57.64 8.14 86.68
C MET A 1 -57.54 9.66 86.61
N ALA A 2 -56.39 10.27 86.30
CA ALA A 2 -55.66 10.29 85.02
C ALA A 2 -56.58 10.79 83.88
N LEU A 3 -56.32 11.85 83.12
CA LEU A 3 -55.12 12.68 82.90
C LEU A 3 -55.60 14.06 82.38
N ILE A 4 -54.81 15.11 82.61
CA ILE A 4 -55.02 16.50 82.16
C ILE A 4 -54.47 16.66 80.73
N ASP A 5 -55.17 17.50 79.97
CA ASP A 5 -54.94 17.94 78.58
C ASP A 5 -53.65 18.79 78.48
N GLU A 6 -52.77 18.55 77.51
CA GLU A 6 -51.69 19.49 77.19
C GLU A 6 -51.28 19.42 75.71
N GLU A 7 -51.20 20.63 75.14
CA GLU A 7 -51.03 20.98 73.74
C GLU A 7 -49.73 20.48 73.09
N ILE A 8 -49.82 20.33 71.78
CA ILE A 8 -48.75 19.95 70.85
C ILE A 8 -47.79 21.14 70.68
N GLU A 9 -46.62 21.11 71.31
CA GLU A 9 -45.46 21.92 70.88
C GLU A 9 -44.48 21.06 70.06
N LYS A 10 -44.26 21.48 68.81
CA LYS A 10 -43.23 20.91 67.93
C LYS A 10 -41.85 21.44 68.35
N PRO A 11 -40.81 20.61 68.51
CA PRO A 11 -39.45 21.12 68.58
C PRO A 11 -38.99 21.63 67.22
N SER A 12 -38.22 22.73 67.27
CA SER A 12 -37.67 23.53 66.18
C SER A 12 -36.55 22.80 65.42
N GLU A 13 -36.44 23.05 64.11
CA GLU A 13 -35.49 22.46 63.15
C GLU A 13 -34.00 22.85 63.40
N ILE A 14 -33.73 23.64 64.44
CA ILE A 14 -32.42 24.25 64.71
C ILE A 14 -31.49 23.35 65.54
N GLU A 15 -32.03 22.42 66.35
CA GLU A 15 -31.22 21.48 67.16
C GLU A 15 -30.61 20.32 66.34
N ALA A 16 -31.03 20.15 65.09
CA ALA A 16 -30.49 19.10 64.21
C ALA A 16 -29.21 19.53 63.45
N GLU A 17 -28.86 20.83 63.44
CA GLU A 17 -27.68 21.33 62.73
C GLU A 17 -26.41 21.38 63.60
N GLU A 18 -26.54 21.48 64.93
CA GLU A 18 -25.38 21.59 65.84
C GLU A 18 -24.61 20.26 66.05
N GLN A 19 -25.23 19.11 65.76
CA GLN A 19 -24.56 17.80 65.84
C GLN A 19 -23.74 17.44 64.59
N LYS A 20 -23.73 18.28 63.55
CA LYS A 20 -22.94 18.04 62.32
C LYS A 20 -21.60 18.78 62.26
N GLN A 21 -21.24 19.59 63.26
CA GLN A 21 -20.05 20.45 63.21
C GLN A 21 -18.88 20.03 64.11
N ILE A 22 -18.91 18.84 64.72
CA ILE A 22 -17.78 18.34 65.52
C ILE A 22 -17.40 16.95 65.01
N GLN A 23 -16.16 16.83 64.49
CA GLN A 23 -15.54 15.69 63.76
C GLN A 23 -15.76 15.84 62.24
N GLU A 24 -14.75 16.00 61.38
CA GLU A 24 -13.36 15.55 61.39
C GLU A 24 -12.44 16.61 60.76
N GLU A 25 -11.42 17.02 61.50
CA GLU A 25 -10.22 17.63 60.94
C GLU A 25 -9.36 16.48 60.37
N VAL A 26 -9.55 16.18 59.08
CA VAL A 26 -8.77 15.14 58.39
C VAL A 26 -7.35 15.66 58.17
N THR A 27 -6.46 15.26 59.06
CA THR A 27 -5.01 15.31 58.84
C THR A 27 -4.71 14.53 57.55
N PRO A 28 -3.92 15.06 56.59
CA PRO A 28 -3.52 14.26 55.43
C PRO A 28 -2.62 13.12 55.92
N GLU A 29 -3.19 11.93 56.00
CA GLU A 29 -2.48 10.68 56.19
C GLU A 29 -1.43 10.55 55.08
N PRO A 30 -0.18 10.16 55.38
CA PRO A 30 0.83 10.02 54.36
C PRO A 30 0.34 8.99 53.35
N GLU A 31 0.14 9.39 52.10
CA GLU A 31 -0.15 8.47 51.01
C GLU A 31 1.00 7.44 50.97
N VAL A 32 0.75 6.26 51.54
CA VAL A 32 1.66 5.12 51.41
C VAL A 32 1.78 4.90 49.91
N PRO A 33 2.97 5.04 49.30
CA PRO A 33 3.09 4.92 47.86
C PRO A 33 2.64 3.50 47.51
N LYS A 34 1.49 3.39 46.84
CA LYS A 34 0.95 2.11 46.34
C LYS A 34 1.88 1.68 45.23
N ILE A 35 2.94 0.95 45.61
CA ILE A 35 3.88 0.35 44.66
C ILE A 35 3.06 -0.57 43.77
N PRO A 36 3.06 -0.38 42.45
CA PRO A 36 2.28 -1.22 41.56
C PRO A 36 2.68 -2.69 41.72
N GLU A 37 1.72 -3.61 41.64
CA GLU A 37 1.94 -5.05 41.90
C GLU A 37 3.13 -5.63 41.11
N LYS A 38 3.42 -5.07 39.93
CA LYS A 38 4.52 -5.45 39.03
C LYS A 38 5.93 -5.20 39.59
N TYR A 39 6.05 -4.34 40.61
CA TYR A 39 7.27 -3.99 41.33
C TYR A 39 7.31 -4.56 42.75
N SER A 40 6.20 -5.11 43.25
CA SER A 40 6.12 -5.70 44.59
C SER A 40 6.98 -6.97 44.68
N GLY A 41 7.81 -7.07 45.74
CA GLY A 41 8.67 -8.23 45.99
C GLY A 41 9.92 -8.35 45.11
N LYS A 42 10.17 -7.41 44.19
CA LYS A 42 11.42 -7.34 43.41
C LYS A 42 12.50 -6.58 44.17
N SER A 43 13.76 -6.97 43.99
CA SER A 43 14.88 -6.22 44.54
C SER A 43 14.99 -4.85 43.88
N LEU A 44 15.54 -3.85 44.58
CA LEU A 44 15.77 -2.51 44.01
C LEU A 44 16.64 -2.58 42.74
N GLU A 45 17.61 -3.49 42.72
CA GLU A 45 18.50 -3.75 41.58
C GLU A 45 17.72 -4.27 40.37
N ASP A 46 16.78 -5.20 40.57
CA ASP A 46 15.92 -5.72 39.50
C ASP A 46 14.97 -4.66 38.95
N ILE A 47 14.47 -3.77 39.82
CA ILE A 47 13.60 -2.65 39.41
C ILE A 47 14.38 -1.66 38.55
N VAL A 48 15.61 -1.31 38.96
CA VAL A 48 16.49 -0.42 38.19
C VAL A 48 16.85 -1.04 36.85
N LYS A 49 17.18 -2.33 36.81
CA LYS A 49 17.47 -3.05 35.57
C LYS A 49 16.26 -3.08 34.63
N MET A 50 15.08 -3.38 35.15
CA MET A 50 13.83 -3.37 34.37
C MET A 50 13.49 -1.97 33.84
N HIS A 51 13.77 -0.91 34.62
CA HIS A 51 13.58 0.48 34.18
C HIS A 51 14.56 0.85 33.06
N GLN A 52 15.84 0.52 33.20
CA GLN A 52 16.86 0.76 32.16
C GLN A 52 16.56 -0.01 30.87
N GLU A 53 16.06 -1.25 30.98
CA GLU A 53 15.60 -2.03 29.83
C GLU A 53 14.38 -1.39 29.17
N ALA A 54 13.43 -0.88 29.95
CA ALA A 54 12.27 -0.16 29.44
C ALA A 54 12.68 1.15 28.74
N GLU A 55 13.56 1.96 29.34
CA GLU A 55 14.10 3.18 28.72
C GLU A 55 14.81 2.87 27.40
N LYS A 56 15.60 1.79 27.37
CA LYS A 56 16.28 1.35 26.14
C LYS A 56 15.30 0.90 25.06
N LEU A 57 14.23 0.18 25.42
CA LEU A 57 13.18 -0.21 24.48
C LEU A 57 12.40 1.00 23.97
N ILE A 58 12.08 1.95 24.84
CA ILE A 58 11.42 3.21 24.47
C ILE A 58 12.31 4.00 23.52
N GLY A 59 13.62 4.10 23.79
CA GLY A 59 14.57 4.76 22.91
C GLY A 59 14.63 4.14 21.51
N ARG A 60 14.60 2.79 21.43
CA ARG A 60 14.54 2.08 20.16
C ARG A 60 13.23 2.34 19.41
N GLN A 61 12.09 2.24 20.10
CA GLN A 61 10.78 2.53 19.50
C GLN A 61 10.67 3.99 19.04
N ALA A 62 11.22 4.93 19.79
CA ALA A 62 11.26 6.34 19.40
C ALA A 62 12.10 6.55 18.13
N GLN A 63 13.21 5.82 17.98
CA GLN A 63 14.00 5.84 16.76
C GLN A 63 13.23 5.23 15.57
N GLU A 64 12.59 4.08 15.75
CA GLU A 64 11.77 3.43 14.72
C GLU A 64 10.61 4.33 14.26
N VAL A 65 9.91 4.98 15.18
CA VAL A 65 8.82 5.92 14.86
C VAL A 65 9.36 7.18 14.17
N GLY A 66 10.53 7.65 14.56
CA GLY A 66 11.21 8.78 13.92
C GLY A 66 11.62 8.46 12.47
N GLU A 67 12.10 7.24 12.21
CA GLU A 67 12.40 6.75 10.86
C GLU A 67 11.13 6.60 10.03
N MET A 68 10.05 6.07 10.59
CA MET A 68 8.75 6.01 9.91
C MET A 68 8.21 7.40 9.55
N ARG A 69 8.34 8.38 10.45
CA ARG A 69 7.95 9.77 10.16
C ARG A 69 8.77 10.34 9.00
N LYS A 70 10.09 10.15 9.02
CA LYS A 70 10.97 10.59 7.92
C LYS A 70 10.60 9.93 6.59
N LEU A 71 10.32 8.63 6.59
CA LEU A 71 9.91 7.92 5.37
C LEU A 71 8.56 8.43 4.85
N ALA A 72 7.59 8.69 5.74
CA ALA A 72 6.32 9.28 5.37
C ALA A 72 6.49 10.69 4.80
N ASP A 73 7.30 11.53 5.45
CA ASP A 73 7.63 12.88 4.97
C ASP A 73 8.34 12.83 3.61
N GLN A 74 9.27 11.88 3.41
CA GLN A 74 9.93 11.65 2.13
C GLN A 74 8.95 11.21 1.04
N LEU A 75 7.99 10.33 1.37
CA LEU A 75 6.96 9.89 0.43
C LEU A 75 6.02 11.04 0.07
N ILE A 76 5.63 11.86 1.05
CA ILE A 76 4.84 13.07 0.83
C ILE A 76 5.62 14.03 -0.07
N GLN A 77 6.88 14.31 0.25
CA GLN A 77 7.74 15.19 -0.52
C GLN A 77 7.99 14.67 -1.94
N GLN A 78 8.16 13.36 -2.13
CA GLN A 78 8.30 12.74 -3.46
C GLN A 78 7.01 12.84 -4.28
N ASN A 79 5.83 12.76 -3.64
CA ASN A 79 4.55 12.96 -4.31
C ASN A 79 4.26 14.43 -4.61
N LEU A 80 4.72 15.37 -3.78
CA LEU A 80 4.62 16.82 -4.02
C LEU A 80 5.63 17.31 -5.07
N ASN A 81 6.86 16.77 -5.09
CA ASN A 81 7.90 17.11 -6.07
C ASN A 81 7.74 16.36 -7.40
N LYS A 82 6.91 15.32 -7.46
CA LYS A 82 6.25 15.01 -8.71
C LYS A 82 5.30 16.17 -8.96
N GLU A 83 5.81 17.19 -9.64
CA GLU A 83 4.97 17.94 -10.57
C GLU A 83 4.23 16.86 -11.36
N GLN A 84 2.98 16.59 -10.99
CA GLN A 84 2.07 16.02 -11.95
C GLN A 84 2.25 16.96 -13.14
N PRO A 85 2.67 16.47 -14.34
CA PRO A 85 2.42 17.28 -15.51
C PRO A 85 0.97 17.64 -15.34
N VAL A 86 0.67 18.94 -15.28
CA VAL A 86 -0.70 19.41 -15.33
C VAL A 86 -1.19 18.73 -16.58
N ALA A 87 -1.90 17.61 -16.41
CA ALA A 87 -2.61 16.99 -17.48
C ALA A 87 -3.44 18.17 -17.89
N LYS A 88 -3.15 18.74 -19.07
CA LYS A 88 -4.15 19.53 -19.75
C LYS A 88 -5.39 18.70 -19.53
N GLN A 89 -6.32 19.18 -18.69
CA GLN A 89 -7.66 18.67 -18.72
C GLN A 89 -7.93 18.76 -20.20
N GLU A 90 -7.91 17.63 -20.90
CA GLU A 90 -8.27 17.57 -22.28
C GLU A 90 -9.71 18.00 -22.19
N THR A 91 -9.93 19.31 -22.37
CA THR A 91 -11.24 19.93 -22.44
C THR A 91 -12.07 18.94 -23.22
N GLU A 92 -13.09 18.38 -22.60
CA GLU A 92 -13.98 17.42 -23.26
C GLU A 92 -14.28 18.06 -24.60
N ILE A 93 -13.71 17.50 -25.67
CA ILE A 93 -13.72 18.16 -26.96
C ILE A 93 -15.19 18.18 -27.31
N ASP A 94 -15.79 19.35 -27.24
CA ASP A 94 -17.20 19.49 -27.47
C ASP A 94 -17.42 19.00 -28.91
N PHE A 95 -18.34 18.06 -29.08
CA PHE A 95 -18.69 17.51 -30.38
C PHE A 95 -19.02 18.63 -31.38
N PHE A 96 -19.49 19.79 -30.89
CA PHE A 96 -19.78 20.95 -31.74
C PHE A 96 -18.54 21.78 -32.14
N GLU A 97 -17.46 21.77 -31.36
CA GLU A 97 -16.22 22.49 -31.70
C GLU A 97 -15.34 21.69 -32.65
N ASP A 98 -15.16 20.39 -32.39
CA ASP A 98 -14.43 19.47 -33.28
C ASP A 98 -15.07 18.06 -33.27
N PRO A 99 -16.10 17.83 -34.11
CA PRO A 99 -16.81 16.56 -34.14
C PRO A 99 -15.93 15.39 -34.55
N LYS A 100 -14.87 15.63 -35.34
CA LYS A 100 -13.99 14.55 -35.80
C LYS A 100 -13.17 14.01 -34.63
N THR A 101 -12.53 14.89 -33.88
CA THR A 101 -11.70 14.50 -32.75
C THR A 101 -12.56 13.97 -31.60
N ALA A 102 -13.74 14.55 -31.36
CA ALA A 102 -14.70 14.03 -30.38
C ALA A 102 -15.14 12.58 -30.70
N VAL A 103 -15.48 12.29 -31.97
CA VAL A 103 -15.87 10.93 -32.38
C VAL A 103 -14.70 9.95 -32.27
N GLN A 104 -13.50 10.33 -32.69
CA GLN A 104 -12.30 9.48 -32.55
C GLN A 104 -12.04 9.12 -31.09
N LYS A 105 -12.06 10.12 -30.20
CA LYS A 105 -11.87 9.91 -28.76
C LYS A 105 -12.97 9.04 -28.16
N ALA A 106 -14.23 9.23 -28.58
CA ALA A 106 -15.33 8.38 -28.12
C ALA A 106 -15.17 6.93 -28.58
N VAL A 107 -14.72 6.70 -29.82
CA VAL A 107 -14.46 5.35 -30.37
C VAL A 107 -13.27 4.70 -29.66
N GLU A 108 -12.20 5.45 -29.41
CA GLU A 108 -11.00 4.94 -28.74
C GLU A 108 -11.23 4.58 -27.27
N THR A 109 -12.10 5.35 -26.59
CA THR A 109 -12.43 5.14 -25.17
C THR A 109 -13.63 4.22 -24.95
N HIS A 110 -14.34 3.81 -26.01
CA HIS A 110 -15.52 2.97 -25.88
C HIS A 110 -15.18 1.58 -25.31
N PRO A 111 -15.83 1.11 -24.22
CA PRO A 111 -15.47 -0.13 -23.54
C PRO A 111 -15.55 -1.35 -24.46
N ASP A 112 -16.58 -1.45 -25.30
CA ASP A 112 -16.70 -2.58 -26.24
C ASP A 112 -15.58 -2.63 -27.28
N ILE A 113 -15.05 -1.46 -27.69
CA ILE A 113 -13.98 -1.39 -28.69
C ILE A 113 -12.64 -1.74 -28.05
N ILE A 114 -12.42 -1.29 -26.82
CA ILE A 114 -11.26 -1.68 -26.01
C ILE A 114 -11.29 -3.21 -25.79
N ALA A 115 -12.41 -3.74 -25.32
CA ALA A 115 -12.59 -5.18 -25.09
C ALA A 115 -12.43 -5.99 -26.39
N ALA A 116 -12.98 -5.51 -27.51
CA ALA A 116 -12.81 -6.16 -28.81
C ALA A 116 -11.34 -6.13 -29.28
N ARG A 117 -10.62 -5.02 -29.08
CA ARG A 117 -9.20 -4.89 -29.41
C ARG A 117 -8.34 -5.83 -28.57
N GLU A 118 -8.60 -5.90 -27.27
CA GLU A 118 -7.93 -6.83 -26.35
C GLU A 118 -8.21 -8.29 -26.72
N ALA A 119 -9.47 -8.64 -26.99
CA ALA A 119 -9.85 -9.98 -27.43
C ALA A 119 -9.18 -10.35 -28.76
N ALA A 120 -9.12 -9.42 -29.72
CA ALA A 120 -8.42 -9.62 -30.98
C ALA A 120 -6.91 -9.85 -30.78
N GLN A 121 -6.26 -9.08 -29.90
CA GLN A 121 -4.86 -9.29 -29.57
C GLN A 121 -4.61 -10.63 -28.88
N GLN A 122 -5.47 -11.02 -27.94
CA GLN A 122 -5.39 -12.32 -27.27
C GLN A 122 -5.57 -13.47 -28.26
N PHE A 123 -6.55 -13.36 -29.17
CA PHE A 123 -6.76 -14.35 -30.23
C PHE A 123 -5.53 -14.47 -31.13
N LYS A 124 -4.97 -13.34 -31.58
CA LYS A 124 -3.75 -13.31 -32.39
C LYS A 124 -2.57 -13.97 -31.66
N LYS A 125 -2.38 -13.66 -30.38
CA LYS A 125 -1.36 -14.28 -29.53
C LYS A 125 -1.52 -15.80 -29.48
N MET A 126 -2.72 -16.30 -29.20
CA MET A 126 -2.98 -17.74 -29.13
C MET A 126 -2.73 -18.43 -30.46
N GLN A 127 -3.18 -17.83 -31.57
CA GLN A 127 -2.96 -18.36 -32.91
C GLN A 127 -1.47 -18.43 -33.25
N THR A 128 -0.74 -17.34 -33.05
CA THR A 128 0.71 -17.28 -33.30
C THR A 128 1.46 -18.27 -32.44
N GLN A 129 1.09 -18.41 -31.16
CA GLN A 129 1.70 -19.39 -30.26
C GLN A 129 1.49 -20.83 -30.75
N GLN A 130 0.28 -21.18 -31.23
CA GLN A 130 0.02 -22.51 -31.79
C GLN A 130 0.86 -22.77 -33.05
N LEU A 131 0.95 -21.80 -33.96
CA LEU A 131 1.75 -21.93 -35.17
C LEU A 131 3.25 -22.05 -34.85
N LEU A 132 3.74 -21.27 -33.89
CA LEU A 132 5.12 -21.36 -33.40
C LEU A 132 5.41 -22.71 -32.77
N GLN A 133 4.52 -23.24 -31.92
CA GLN A 133 4.70 -24.57 -31.35
C GLN A 133 4.72 -25.69 -32.40
N GLN A 134 3.94 -25.55 -33.49
CA GLN A 134 3.93 -26.51 -34.58
C GLN A 134 5.21 -26.46 -35.42
N LYS A 135 5.70 -25.26 -35.77
CA LYS A 135 6.84 -25.10 -36.68
C LYS A 135 8.21 -25.04 -35.98
N HIS A 136 8.23 -24.52 -34.75
CA HIS A 136 9.40 -24.36 -33.91
C HIS A 136 9.09 -24.82 -32.47
N PRO A 137 9.01 -26.13 -32.20
CA PRO A 137 8.66 -26.65 -30.85
C PRO A 137 9.60 -26.17 -29.74
N ASP A 138 10.85 -25.89 -30.10
CA ASP A 138 11.99 -25.41 -29.30
C ASP A 138 12.08 -23.87 -29.22
N PHE A 139 11.12 -23.11 -29.78
CA PHE A 139 11.22 -21.65 -29.83
C PHE A 139 11.42 -21.00 -28.45
N ALA A 140 10.82 -21.56 -27.40
CA ALA A 140 10.95 -21.05 -26.04
C ALA A 140 12.38 -21.16 -25.52
N GLU A 141 13.10 -22.22 -25.91
CA GLU A 141 14.51 -22.42 -25.55
C GLU A 141 15.40 -21.48 -26.37
N VAL A 142 15.17 -21.40 -27.68
CA VAL A 142 15.94 -20.54 -28.60
C VAL A 142 15.83 -19.06 -28.22
N VAL A 143 14.64 -18.57 -27.84
CA VAL A 143 14.47 -17.17 -27.43
C VAL A 143 15.16 -16.87 -26.09
N GLY A 144 15.28 -17.88 -25.22
CA GLY A 144 16.01 -17.78 -23.95
C GLY A 144 17.53 -17.84 -24.11
N ASP A 145 18.03 -18.26 -25.27
CA ASP A 145 19.46 -18.36 -25.55
C ASP A 145 20.10 -16.99 -25.74
N GLY A 146 21.26 -16.80 -25.08
CA GLY A 146 22.04 -15.57 -25.19
C GLY A 146 22.59 -15.35 -26.59
N GLU A 147 22.98 -16.43 -27.29
CA GLU A 147 23.53 -16.33 -28.65
C GLU A 147 22.46 -15.82 -29.63
N PHE A 148 21.23 -16.33 -29.53
CA PHE A 148 20.10 -15.83 -30.30
C PHE A 148 19.85 -14.34 -30.05
N GLN A 149 19.84 -13.91 -28.79
CA GLN A 149 19.62 -12.50 -28.44
C GLN A 149 20.73 -11.58 -28.97
N GLU A 150 21.99 -12.00 -28.90
CA GLU A 150 23.11 -11.25 -29.48
C GLU A 150 23.01 -11.18 -30.99
N TRP A 151 22.68 -12.31 -31.63
CA TRP A 151 22.47 -12.37 -33.07
C TRP A 151 21.33 -11.45 -33.53
N VAL A 152 20.19 -11.43 -32.83
CA VAL A 152 19.08 -10.50 -33.11
C VAL A 152 19.56 -9.05 -32.96
N LYS A 153 20.24 -8.71 -31.86
CA LYS A 153 20.74 -7.34 -31.59
C LYS A 153 21.79 -6.88 -32.61
N ALA A 154 22.53 -7.79 -33.23
CA ALA A 154 23.56 -7.47 -34.21
C ALA A 154 23.01 -6.90 -35.54
N SER A 155 21.69 -7.00 -35.81
CA SER A 155 21.07 -6.42 -37.00
C SER A 155 19.84 -5.58 -36.65
N PRO A 156 19.77 -4.31 -37.09
CA PRO A 156 18.57 -3.48 -36.90
C PRO A 156 17.30 -4.09 -37.49
N ILE A 157 17.42 -4.83 -38.61
CA ILE A 157 16.30 -5.50 -39.25
C ILE A 157 15.77 -6.63 -38.36
N ARG A 158 16.67 -7.45 -37.80
CA ARG A 158 16.29 -8.54 -36.90
C ARG A 158 15.68 -8.02 -35.61
N LEU A 159 16.22 -6.94 -35.06
CA LEU A 159 15.66 -6.27 -33.90
C LEU A 159 14.24 -5.75 -34.16
N ASN A 160 13.99 -5.14 -35.32
CA ASN A 160 12.65 -4.71 -35.71
C ASN A 160 11.68 -5.89 -35.88
N MET A 161 12.12 -6.98 -36.52
CA MET A 161 11.33 -8.21 -36.64
C MET A 161 11.02 -8.82 -35.27
N PHE A 162 11.98 -8.80 -34.35
CA PHE A 162 11.78 -9.31 -33.00
C PHE A 162 10.74 -8.45 -32.26
N ALA A 163 10.82 -7.12 -32.40
CA ALA A 163 9.81 -6.22 -31.85
C ALA A 163 8.42 -6.45 -32.45
N MET A 164 8.31 -6.73 -33.75
CA MET A 164 7.04 -7.10 -34.39
C MET A 164 6.48 -8.43 -33.87
N ALA A 165 7.35 -9.44 -33.73
CA ALA A 165 7.00 -10.73 -33.16
C ALA A 165 6.50 -10.61 -31.72
N ASP A 166 7.18 -9.82 -30.89
CA ASP A 166 6.86 -9.65 -29.46
C ASP A 166 5.63 -8.75 -29.23
N SER A 167 5.60 -7.56 -29.84
CA SER A 167 4.54 -6.57 -29.58
C SER A 167 3.27 -6.79 -30.38
N GLN A 168 3.39 -7.29 -31.60
CA GLN A 168 2.24 -7.48 -32.50
C GLN A 168 1.86 -8.94 -32.68
N TYR A 169 2.56 -9.88 -32.01
CA TYR A 169 2.35 -11.33 -32.20
C TYR A 169 2.46 -11.73 -33.68
N ASP A 170 3.39 -11.13 -34.42
CA ASP A 170 3.59 -11.43 -35.84
C ASP A 170 4.32 -12.77 -36.01
N PHE A 171 3.59 -13.76 -36.54
CA PHE A 171 4.14 -15.10 -36.80
C PHE A 171 5.22 -15.09 -37.87
N GLN A 172 5.07 -14.33 -38.96
CA GLN A 172 6.03 -14.37 -40.07
C GLN A 172 7.38 -13.79 -39.64
N ALA A 173 7.35 -12.72 -38.85
CA ALA A 173 8.56 -12.14 -38.28
C ALA A 173 9.27 -13.12 -37.33
N ALA A 174 8.51 -13.80 -36.45
CA ALA A 174 9.05 -14.79 -35.52
C ALA A 174 9.62 -16.01 -36.25
N ASP A 175 8.87 -16.56 -37.22
CA ASP A 175 9.25 -17.70 -38.04
C ASP A 175 10.54 -17.44 -38.83
N GLU A 176 10.65 -16.28 -39.47
CA GLU A 176 11.86 -15.91 -40.21
C GLU A 176 13.07 -15.83 -39.28
N LEU A 177 12.95 -15.19 -38.11
CA LEU A 177 14.06 -15.11 -37.14
C LEU A 177 14.50 -16.49 -36.65
N LEU A 178 13.55 -17.33 -36.26
CA LEU A 178 13.85 -18.67 -35.73
C LEU A 178 14.39 -19.59 -36.82
N SER A 179 13.79 -19.57 -38.01
CA SER A 179 14.23 -20.36 -39.15
C SER A 179 15.64 -19.97 -39.60
N THR A 180 15.93 -18.67 -39.72
CA THR A 180 17.24 -18.20 -40.17
C THR A 180 18.34 -18.43 -39.13
N PHE A 181 18.06 -18.26 -37.84
CA PHE A 181 19.04 -18.55 -36.79
C PHE A 181 19.47 -20.02 -36.81
N LYS A 182 18.52 -20.95 -36.94
CA LYS A 182 18.80 -22.40 -36.98
C LYS A 182 19.57 -22.86 -38.22
N GLN A 183 19.58 -22.06 -39.28
CA GLN A 183 20.37 -22.35 -40.49
C GLN A 183 21.83 -21.95 -40.35
N ILE A 184 22.16 -21.15 -39.33
CA ILE A 184 23.55 -20.76 -39.06
C ILE A 184 24.21 -21.95 -38.36
N PRO A 185 25.33 -22.49 -38.90
CA PRO A 185 26.06 -23.53 -38.21
C PRO A 185 26.53 -22.99 -36.85
N ALA A 186 26.33 -23.78 -35.80
CA ALA A 186 26.93 -23.50 -34.51
C ALA A 186 28.42 -23.24 -34.71
N LYS A 187 28.95 -22.19 -34.09
CA LYS A 187 30.38 -21.93 -34.10
C LYS A 187 31.06 -23.11 -33.39
N ASP A 188 31.59 -24.05 -34.16
CA ASP A 188 32.51 -25.06 -33.66
C ASP A 188 33.77 -24.30 -33.19
N ASP A 189 33.94 -24.16 -31.87
CA ASP A 189 35.17 -23.69 -31.22
C ASP A 189 36.30 -24.73 -31.30
#